data_AF-A0A9E0ZQR0-F1
#
_entry.id   AF-A0A9E0ZQR0-F1
#
_cell.length_a   1.000
_cell.length_b   1.000
_cell.length_c   1.000
_cell.angle_alpha   90.00
_cell.angle_beta   90.00
_cell.angle_gamma   90.00
#
_symmetry.space_group_name_H-M   'P 1'
#
loop_
_entity.id
_entity.type
_entity.pdbx_description
1 polymer ?
#
loop_
_entity_poly.entity_id
_entity_poly.type
_entity_poly.pdbx_seq_one_letter_code
_entity_poly.pdbx_strand_id
1 'polypeptide(L)'
;MTSAKANNEIGKYLSGLIDSKYESRRKFCAEWLNLEKLDVSENINIKANKLKDILNGKNSIQTRDLPYFGELLNVTFEQILSAGECSAYNTERVTNYTIANSHDETEWQRYIDMQEKLVFNTDEYNKTVLDYAFEFGNYDFIKFLIKNEYITYDEESYKMAPQTYGLNTKISALTRVYVDRPQPVWRFEKLDEFRKNLIVLAIKNNDIEMLDYLHAREIPELYLLNSYGGFERIYFEEPDFNLIKKIAKSSEKVINYFVTPFDISINKKQYEFIYPFMSELLSEMCKVNSAYLELVLKKAIKHNEKVFNNLKDIVLTVKTNVQEKNLPYVLNSYDICKKSLKIYNSILCMDYTNYSYDTMITDIAKCDITPKKPYAVQLSEELNSLYNKIINILDTVKEI
;
A
#
# COMPACT_ATOMS: atom_id res chain seq x y z
N MET A 1 -16.91 19.28 -24.19
CA MET A 1 -17.87 18.29 -24.72
C MET A 1 -18.32 18.77 -26.08
N THR A 2 -17.98 18.05 -27.14
CA THR A 2 -18.48 18.32 -28.50
C THR A 2 -19.89 17.75 -28.62
N SER A 3 -20.87 18.58 -28.95
CA SER A 3 -22.26 18.15 -29.19
C SER A 3 -22.34 17.34 -30.48
N ALA A 4 -23.15 16.26 -30.50
CA ALA A 4 -23.43 15.51 -31.72
C ALA A 4 -23.94 16.44 -32.82
N LYS A 5 -23.43 16.27 -34.04
CA LYS A 5 -23.81 17.06 -35.21
C LYS A 5 -25.17 16.66 -35.75
N ALA A 6 -25.74 17.53 -36.57
CA ALA A 6 -27.01 17.26 -37.23
C ALA A 6 -26.86 16.08 -38.21
N ASN A 7 -27.94 15.30 -38.39
CA ASN A 7 -27.92 14.08 -39.21
C ASN A 7 -27.46 14.31 -40.66
N ASN A 8 -27.72 15.50 -41.22
CA ASN A 8 -27.28 15.90 -42.56
C ASN A 8 -25.75 16.05 -42.65
N GLU A 9 -25.11 16.60 -41.61
CA GLU A 9 -23.65 16.74 -41.53
C GLU A 9 -22.99 15.36 -41.39
N ILE A 10 -23.53 14.51 -40.51
CA ILE A 10 -23.07 13.12 -40.33
C ILE A 10 -23.23 12.33 -41.64
N GLY A 11 -24.39 12.44 -42.30
CA GLY A 11 -24.66 11.77 -43.57
C GLY A 11 -23.70 12.19 -44.69
N LYS A 12 -23.37 13.49 -44.77
CA LYS A 12 -22.38 14.02 -45.73
C LYS A 12 -20.98 13.49 -45.45
N TYR A 13 -20.56 13.46 -44.18
CA TYR A 13 -19.28 12.90 -43.76
C TYR A 13 -19.16 11.41 -44.12
N LEU A 14 -20.16 10.60 -43.75
CA LEU A 14 -20.20 9.17 -44.08
C LEU A 14 -20.22 8.93 -45.60
N SER A 15 -20.89 9.79 -46.37
CA SER A 15 -20.87 9.70 -47.84
C SER A 15 -19.45 9.87 -48.38
N GLY A 16 -18.71 10.87 -47.89
CA GLY A 16 -17.32 11.08 -48.28
C GLY A 16 -16.43 9.88 -47.99
N LEU A 17 -16.56 9.30 -46.79
CA LEU A 17 -15.79 8.10 -46.42
C LEU A 17 -16.13 6.89 -47.30
N ILE A 18 -17.42 6.60 -47.48
CA ILE A 18 -17.86 5.45 -48.28
C ILE A 18 -17.42 5.60 -49.72
N ASP A 19 -17.67 6.77 -50.33
CA ASP A 19 -17.34 7.02 -51.73
C ASP A 19 -15.80 7.02 -51.96
N SER A 20 -14.99 7.26 -50.91
CA SER A 20 -13.52 7.15 -50.97
C SER A 20 -12.98 5.72 -50.83
N LYS A 21 -13.66 4.85 -50.06
CA LYS A 21 -13.18 3.50 -49.70
C LYS A 21 -13.82 2.39 -50.55
N TYR A 22 -15.01 2.64 -51.11
CA TYR A 22 -15.80 1.63 -51.80
C TYR A 22 -16.12 2.06 -53.24
N GLU A 23 -15.93 1.13 -54.19
CA GLU A 23 -16.31 1.30 -55.60
C GLU A 23 -17.80 1.62 -55.80
N SER A 24 -18.65 1.17 -54.88
CA SER A 24 -20.06 1.54 -54.86
C SER A 24 -20.66 1.40 -53.46
N ARG A 25 -21.70 2.18 -53.19
CA ARG A 25 -22.51 2.06 -51.97
C ARG A 25 -23.16 0.69 -51.82
N ARG A 26 -23.43 -0.01 -52.93
CA ARG A 26 -23.96 -1.39 -52.91
C ARG A 26 -22.91 -2.39 -52.39
N LYS A 27 -21.63 -2.18 -52.71
CA LYS A 27 -20.51 -2.97 -52.17
C LYS A 27 -20.36 -2.77 -50.66
N PHE A 28 -20.43 -1.52 -50.19
CA PHE A 28 -20.48 -1.22 -48.74
C PHE A 28 -21.65 -1.94 -48.04
N CYS A 29 -22.86 -1.89 -48.62
CA CYS A 29 -24.01 -2.61 -48.05
C CYS A 29 -23.82 -4.13 -48.01
N ALA A 30 -23.15 -4.73 -49.00
CA ALA A 30 -22.87 -6.16 -49.00
C ALA A 30 -21.89 -6.54 -47.89
N GLU A 31 -20.83 -5.76 -47.67
CA GLU A 31 -19.90 -5.99 -46.56
C GLU A 31 -20.55 -5.75 -45.19
N TRP A 32 -21.44 -4.76 -45.08
CA TRP A 32 -22.24 -4.55 -43.87
C TRP A 32 -23.12 -5.77 -43.56
N LEU A 33 -23.76 -6.37 -44.56
CA LEU A 33 -24.54 -7.61 -44.38
C LEU A 33 -23.67 -8.81 -44.01
N ASN A 34 -22.46 -8.91 -44.58
CA ASN A 34 -21.51 -9.97 -44.24
C ASN A 34 -21.05 -9.88 -42.77
N LEU A 35 -20.78 -8.67 -42.25
CA LEU A 35 -20.44 -8.48 -40.83
C LEU A 35 -21.60 -8.83 -39.90
N GLU A 36 -22.84 -8.59 -40.33
CA GLU A 36 -24.05 -9.00 -39.60
C GLU A 36 -24.37 -10.50 -39.73
N LYS A 37 -23.63 -11.24 -40.57
CA LYS A 37 -23.88 -12.65 -40.90
C LYS A 37 -25.28 -12.89 -41.49
N LEU A 38 -25.74 -11.97 -42.33
CA LEU A 38 -27.04 -12.03 -43.01
C LEU A 38 -26.88 -12.31 -44.51
N ASP A 39 -27.89 -12.95 -45.11
CA ASP A 39 -27.91 -13.23 -46.55
C ASP A 39 -27.95 -11.94 -47.37
N VAL A 40 -26.93 -11.77 -48.22
CA VAL A 40 -26.77 -10.57 -49.06
C VAL A 40 -27.87 -10.47 -50.12
N SER A 41 -28.25 -11.57 -50.75
CA SER A 41 -29.20 -11.58 -51.86
C SER A 41 -30.59 -11.13 -51.43
N GLU A 42 -31.03 -11.53 -50.24
CA GLU A 42 -32.34 -11.18 -49.70
C GLU A 42 -32.39 -9.77 -49.09
N ASN A 43 -31.29 -9.30 -48.50
CA ASN A 43 -31.30 -8.08 -47.67
C ASN A 43 -30.67 -6.84 -48.32
N ILE A 44 -30.02 -6.96 -49.48
CA ILE A 44 -29.26 -5.85 -50.09
C ILE A 44 -30.11 -4.60 -50.35
N ASN A 45 -31.35 -4.76 -50.80
CA ASN A 45 -32.22 -3.62 -51.11
C ASN A 45 -32.71 -2.91 -49.84
N ILE A 46 -32.98 -3.67 -48.76
CA ILE A 46 -33.34 -3.13 -47.45
C ILE A 46 -32.18 -2.29 -46.90
N LYS A 47 -30.97 -2.85 -46.97
CA LYS A 47 -29.76 -2.18 -46.49
C LYS A 47 -29.41 -0.94 -47.30
N ALA A 48 -29.57 -0.98 -48.62
CA ALA A 48 -29.34 0.16 -49.51
C ALA A 48 -30.31 1.32 -49.23
N ASN A 49 -31.59 1.02 -48.97
CA ASN A 49 -32.57 2.04 -48.59
C ASN A 49 -32.25 2.66 -47.24
N LYS A 50 -31.88 1.83 -46.25
CA LYS A 50 -31.45 2.30 -44.93
C LYS A 50 -30.22 3.21 -45.02
N LEU A 51 -29.21 2.81 -45.79
CA LEU A 51 -28.02 3.62 -46.04
C LEU A 51 -28.38 4.96 -46.69
N LYS A 52 -29.24 4.95 -47.72
CA LYS A 52 -29.69 6.16 -48.40
C LYS A 52 -30.36 7.15 -47.43
N ASP A 53 -31.21 6.67 -46.52
CA ASP A 53 -31.86 7.50 -45.53
C ASP A 53 -30.87 8.10 -44.51
N ILE A 54 -29.82 7.35 -44.13
CA ILE A 54 -28.74 7.84 -43.26
C ILE A 54 -27.90 8.91 -43.98
N LEU A 55 -27.48 8.66 -45.23
CA LEU A 55 -26.61 9.58 -45.97
C LEU A 55 -27.30 10.90 -46.33
N ASN A 56 -28.60 10.89 -46.53
CA ASN A 56 -29.39 12.10 -46.75
C ASN A 56 -29.77 12.82 -45.45
N GLY A 57 -29.39 12.29 -44.28
CA GLY A 57 -29.72 12.85 -42.98
C GLY A 57 -31.20 12.74 -42.59
N LYS A 58 -31.99 11.91 -43.30
CA LYS A 58 -33.41 11.70 -43.02
C LYS A 58 -33.62 10.93 -41.72
N ASN A 59 -32.76 9.93 -41.48
CA ASN A 59 -32.73 9.16 -40.24
C ASN A 59 -31.34 9.26 -39.60
N SER A 60 -31.28 9.28 -38.27
CA SER A 60 -30.02 9.10 -37.56
C SER A 60 -29.49 7.68 -37.75
N ILE A 61 -28.16 7.52 -37.67
CA ILE A 61 -27.56 6.18 -37.53
C ILE A 61 -28.01 5.58 -36.20
N GLN A 62 -28.51 4.35 -36.22
CA GLN A 62 -28.97 3.69 -34.99
C GLN A 62 -27.76 3.18 -34.21
N THR A 63 -27.84 3.15 -32.88
CA THR A 63 -26.74 2.69 -32.02
C THR A 63 -26.24 1.29 -32.38
N ARG A 64 -27.15 0.40 -32.80
CA ARG A 64 -26.81 -0.96 -33.26
C ARG A 64 -26.03 -1.00 -34.58
N ASP A 65 -26.09 0.05 -35.38
CA ASP A 65 -25.44 0.10 -36.69
C ASP A 65 -24.05 0.76 -36.62
N LEU A 66 -23.82 1.59 -35.59
CA LEU A 66 -22.56 2.32 -35.37
C LEU A 66 -21.31 1.41 -35.41
N PRO A 67 -21.28 0.22 -34.76
CA PRO A 67 -20.12 -0.66 -34.82
C PRO A 67 -19.73 -1.06 -36.24
N TYR A 68 -20.70 -1.35 -37.11
CA TYR A 68 -20.41 -1.76 -38.49
C TYR A 68 -19.85 -0.61 -39.33
N PHE A 69 -20.38 0.61 -39.14
CA PHE A 69 -19.83 1.79 -39.81
C PHE A 69 -18.42 2.10 -39.32
N GLY A 70 -18.16 1.97 -38.02
CA GLY A 70 -16.84 2.17 -37.45
C GLY A 70 -15.81 1.19 -38.01
N GLU A 71 -16.17 -0.10 -38.03
CA GLU A 71 -15.33 -1.19 -38.58
C GLU A 71 -15.08 -1.00 -40.10
N LEU A 72 -16.14 -0.86 -40.89
CA LEU A 72 -16.04 -0.79 -42.35
C LEU A 72 -15.37 0.48 -42.84
N LEU A 73 -15.48 1.59 -42.12
CA LEU A 73 -14.87 2.87 -42.52
C LEU A 73 -13.59 3.19 -41.77
N ASN A 74 -13.20 2.37 -40.79
CA ASN A 74 -12.02 2.56 -39.93
C ASN A 74 -12.04 3.94 -39.23
N VAL A 75 -13.16 4.26 -38.59
CA VAL A 75 -13.39 5.53 -37.87
C VAL A 75 -14.10 5.27 -36.55
N THR A 76 -13.97 6.19 -35.59
CA THR A 76 -14.56 6.04 -34.26
C THR A 76 -15.99 6.59 -34.21
N PHE A 77 -16.74 6.24 -33.16
CA PHE A 77 -18.12 6.71 -33.01
C PHE A 77 -18.20 8.23 -32.85
N GLU A 78 -17.25 8.83 -32.16
CA GLU A 78 -17.11 10.27 -31.95
C GLU A 78 -16.78 10.97 -33.27
N GLN A 79 -15.93 10.39 -34.12
CA GLN A 79 -15.71 10.92 -35.47
C GLN A 79 -16.99 10.91 -36.30
N ILE A 80 -17.77 9.81 -36.23
CA ILE A 80 -19.05 9.71 -36.93
C ILE A 80 -20.03 10.76 -36.38
N LEU A 81 -20.21 10.82 -35.07
CA LEU A 81 -21.18 11.70 -34.40
C LEU A 81 -20.81 13.18 -34.49
N SER A 82 -19.53 13.50 -34.70
CA SER A 82 -19.02 14.87 -34.92
C SER A 82 -18.88 15.25 -36.40
N ALA A 83 -19.32 14.39 -37.33
CA ALA A 83 -19.14 14.58 -38.77
C ALA A 83 -17.68 14.85 -39.20
N GLY A 84 -16.73 14.20 -38.51
CA GLY A 84 -15.29 14.33 -38.76
C GLY A 84 -14.61 15.54 -38.12
N GLU A 85 -15.34 16.39 -37.37
CA GLU A 85 -14.73 17.50 -36.62
C GLU A 85 -13.94 17.02 -35.39
N CYS A 86 -14.37 15.93 -34.77
CA CYS A 86 -13.52 15.20 -33.86
C CYS A 86 -12.55 14.40 -34.73
N SER A 87 -11.25 14.69 -34.66
CA SER A 87 -10.24 13.78 -35.20
C SER A 87 -10.43 12.41 -34.58
N ALA A 88 -10.01 11.34 -35.28
CA ALA A 88 -9.92 10.00 -34.71
C ALA A 88 -9.43 10.11 -33.29
N TYR A 89 -10.03 9.33 -32.39
CA TYR A 89 -9.55 9.10 -31.04
C TYR A 89 -8.07 9.43 -31.01
N ASN A 90 -7.67 10.35 -30.15
CA ASN A 90 -6.33 10.26 -29.63
C ASN A 90 -6.20 8.79 -29.19
N THR A 91 -5.57 7.97 -30.02
CA THR A 91 -4.96 6.70 -29.62
C THR A 91 -3.92 7.01 -28.54
N GLU A 92 -3.53 8.28 -28.42
CA GLU A 92 -2.91 8.95 -27.29
C GLU A 92 -3.89 9.41 -26.17
N ARG A 93 -5.06 8.79 -25.95
CA ARG A 93 -5.84 9.11 -24.74
C ARG A 93 -5.05 8.56 -23.56
N VAL A 94 -4.23 9.43 -23.00
CA VAL A 94 -3.48 9.16 -21.79
C VAL A 94 -4.48 8.98 -20.67
N THR A 95 -4.62 7.77 -20.15
CA THR A 95 -5.51 7.44 -19.04
C THR A 95 -4.68 6.97 -17.85
N ASN A 96 -5.30 6.98 -16.67
CA ASN A 96 -4.70 6.39 -15.47
C ASN A 96 -4.28 4.94 -15.71
N TYR A 97 -5.12 4.17 -16.39
CA TYR A 97 -4.85 2.77 -16.72
C TYR A 97 -3.64 2.61 -17.64
N THR A 98 -3.58 3.35 -18.76
CA THR A 98 -2.50 3.17 -19.75
C THR A 98 -1.16 3.62 -19.21
N ILE A 99 -1.11 4.73 -18.46
CA ILE A 99 0.12 5.22 -17.84
C ILE A 99 0.61 4.30 -16.74
N ALA A 100 -0.29 3.80 -15.88
CA ALA A 100 0.08 2.86 -14.84
C ALA A 100 0.67 1.55 -15.38
N ASN A 101 0.32 1.16 -16.61
CA ASN A 101 0.88 -0.02 -17.27
C ASN A 101 2.11 0.29 -18.16
N SER A 102 2.38 1.56 -18.44
CA SER A 102 3.52 1.99 -19.25
C SER A 102 4.83 1.85 -18.48
N HIS A 103 5.92 1.54 -19.20
CA HIS A 103 7.29 1.49 -18.66
C HIS A 103 8.19 2.55 -19.32
N ASP A 104 7.59 3.58 -19.93
CA ASP A 104 8.29 4.66 -20.61
C ASP A 104 8.26 5.93 -19.76
N GLU A 105 9.43 6.32 -19.24
CA GLU A 105 9.59 7.56 -18.46
C GLU A 105 9.14 8.82 -19.21
N THR A 106 9.24 8.83 -20.55
CA THR A 106 8.78 9.97 -21.36
C THR A 106 7.25 10.07 -21.39
N GLU A 107 6.55 8.93 -21.39
CA GLU A 107 5.08 8.90 -21.26
C GLU A 107 4.64 9.33 -19.86
N TRP A 108 5.36 8.89 -18.83
CA TRP A 108 5.11 9.31 -17.45
C TRP A 108 5.29 10.82 -17.27
N GLN A 109 6.39 11.39 -17.77
CA GLN A 109 6.64 12.82 -17.68
C GLN A 109 5.58 13.62 -18.44
N ARG A 110 5.26 13.20 -19.68
CA ARG A 110 4.19 13.82 -20.48
C ARG A 110 2.86 13.83 -19.75
N TYR A 111 2.51 12.73 -19.08
CA TYR A 111 1.27 12.62 -18.29
C TYR A 111 1.25 13.56 -17.08
N ILE A 112 2.37 13.71 -16.37
CA ILE A 112 2.48 14.60 -15.22
C ILE A 112 2.38 16.07 -15.64
N ASP A 113 2.95 16.42 -16.79
CA ASP A 113 2.95 17.79 -17.32
C ASP A 113 1.61 18.21 -17.95
N MET A 114 0.63 17.30 -18.05
CA MET A 114 -0.71 17.63 -18.54
C MET A 114 -1.37 18.65 -17.60
N GLN A 115 -1.99 19.68 -18.18
CA GLN A 115 -2.62 20.79 -17.43
C GLN A 115 -3.63 20.33 -16.37
N GLU A 116 -4.25 19.16 -16.56
CA GLU A 116 -5.24 18.58 -15.67
C GLU A 116 -4.66 17.88 -14.42
N LYS A 117 -3.32 17.73 -14.34
CA LYS A 117 -2.59 17.14 -13.19
C LYS A 117 -3.23 15.82 -12.69
N LEU A 118 -3.39 14.87 -13.61
CA LEU A 118 -4.25 13.69 -13.48
C LEU A 118 -3.79 12.64 -12.45
N VAL A 119 -2.55 12.69 -11.95
CA VAL A 119 -1.94 11.67 -11.08
C VAL A 119 -2.83 11.31 -9.88
N PHE A 120 -3.57 12.28 -9.33
CA PHE A 120 -4.46 12.05 -8.17
C PHE A 120 -5.95 12.18 -8.50
N ASN A 121 -6.29 12.38 -9.77
CA ASN A 121 -7.68 12.38 -10.19
C ASN A 121 -8.11 10.94 -10.43
N THR A 122 -9.29 10.60 -9.93
CA THR A 122 -9.89 9.31 -10.23
C THR A 122 -10.52 9.31 -11.61
N ASP A 123 -10.45 8.18 -12.29
CA ASP A 123 -11.22 7.93 -13.52
C ASP A 123 -12.68 7.55 -13.21
N GLU A 124 -13.42 7.11 -14.23
CA GLU A 124 -14.81 6.65 -14.12
C GLU A 124 -15.02 5.44 -13.19
N TYR A 125 -13.93 4.75 -12.80
CA TYR A 125 -13.95 3.62 -11.87
C TYR A 125 -13.60 4.03 -10.43
N ASN A 126 -13.48 5.34 -10.16
CA ASN A 126 -12.97 5.90 -8.91
C ASN A 126 -11.52 5.47 -8.61
N LYS A 127 -10.70 5.18 -9.63
CA LYS A 127 -9.30 4.76 -9.47
C LYS A 127 -8.32 5.81 -10.01
N THR A 128 -7.28 6.06 -9.24
CA THR A 128 -6.13 6.90 -9.63
C THR A 128 -5.11 6.09 -10.41
N VAL A 129 -4.13 6.76 -11.02
CA VAL A 129 -2.98 6.08 -11.66
C VAL A 129 -2.20 5.23 -10.65
N LEU A 130 -2.15 5.62 -9.37
CA LEU A 130 -1.47 4.85 -8.33
C LEU A 130 -2.20 3.56 -7.98
N ASP A 131 -3.53 3.60 -7.91
CA ASP A 131 -4.34 2.41 -7.66
C ASP A 131 -4.03 1.35 -8.73
N TYR A 132 -3.99 1.75 -10.00
CA TYR A 132 -3.59 0.87 -11.10
C TYR A 132 -2.11 0.48 -11.07
N ALA A 133 -1.19 1.39 -10.71
CA ALA A 133 0.23 1.07 -10.66
C ALA A 133 0.54 0.01 -9.61
N PHE A 134 -0.14 0.04 -8.47
CA PHE A 134 -0.06 -1.02 -7.46
C PHE A 134 -0.69 -2.34 -7.95
N GLU A 135 -1.83 -2.28 -8.65
CA GLU A 135 -2.47 -3.46 -9.25
C GLU A 135 -1.59 -4.16 -10.30
N PHE A 136 -0.94 -3.38 -11.18
CA PHE A 136 -0.01 -3.90 -12.18
C PHE A 136 1.36 -4.24 -11.59
N GLY A 137 1.67 -3.73 -10.40
CA GLY A 137 3.00 -3.86 -9.80
C GLY A 137 4.08 -3.07 -10.54
N ASN A 138 3.71 -1.95 -11.17
CA ASN A 138 4.62 -1.07 -11.89
C ASN A 138 5.46 -0.25 -10.91
N TYR A 139 6.49 -0.90 -10.37
CA TYR A 139 7.35 -0.36 -9.34
C TYR A 139 8.26 0.75 -9.86
N ASP A 140 8.67 0.69 -11.13
CA ASP A 140 9.53 1.69 -11.75
C ASP A 140 8.82 3.04 -11.88
N PHE A 141 7.53 3.03 -12.25
CA PHE A 141 6.72 4.25 -12.26
C PHE A 141 6.60 4.88 -10.86
N ILE A 142 6.37 4.08 -9.83
CA ILE A 142 6.27 4.59 -8.46
C ILE A 142 7.63 5.16 -7.99
N LYS A 143 8.74 4.49 -8.32
CA LYS A 143 10.09 5.01 -8.04
C LYS A 143 10.37 6.32 -8.78
N PHE A 144 9.93 6.43 -10.03
CA PHE A 144 10.00 7.67 -10.79
C PHE A 144 9.25 8.81 -10.09
N LEU A 145 8.04 8.54 -9.57
CA LEU A 145 7.26 9.53 -8.82
C LEU A 145 7.95 9.98 -7.52
N ILE A 146 8.60 9.06 -6.79
CA ILE A 146 9.33 9.37 -5.56
C ILE A 146 10.61 10.15 -5.86
N LYS A 147 11.40 9.70 -6.84
CA LYS A 147 12.67 10.33 -7.24
C LYS A 147 12.49 11.79 -7.66
N ASN A 148 11.35 12.11 -8.29
CA ASN A 148 11.01 13.46 -8.72
C ASN A 148 10.14 14.22 -7.69
N GLU A 149 10.03 13.71 -6.46
CA GLU A 149 9.31 14.33 -5.33
C GLU A 149 7.81 14.59 -5.58
N TYR A 150 7.20 13.90 -6.54
CA TYR A 150 5.75 13.96 -6.76
C TYR A 150 5.00 13.25 -5.61
N ILE A 151 5.63 12.22 -5.04
CA ILE A 151 5.22 11.49 -3.85
C ILE A 151 6.40 11.49 -2.88
N THR A 152 6.16 11.84 -1.62
CA THR A 152 7.20 11.85 -0.58
C THR A 152 6.71 11.11 0.65
N TYR A 153 7.59 10.48 1.40
CA TYR A 153 7.25 9.98 2.73
C TYR A 153 6.98 11.16 3.66
N ASP A 154 5.90 11.08 4.46
CA ASP A 154 5.58 12.11 5.44
C ASP A 154 6.23 11.78 6.79
N GLU A 155 7.44 12.31 6.99
CA GLU A 155 8.19 12.11 8.25
C GLU A 155 7.49 12.72 9.47
N GLU A 156 6.49 13.60 9.32
CA GLU A 156 5.84 14.26 10.44
C GLU A 156 4.36 13.90 10.61
N SER A 157 3.79 13.03 9.77
CA SER A 157 2.38 12.66 9.84
C SER A 157 1.99 12.05 11.19
N TYR A 158 2.91 11.30 11.81
CA TYR A 158 2.71 10.71 13.15
C TYR A 158 2.54 11.76 14.26
N LYS A 159 3.03 13.00 14.06
CA LYS A 159 2.91 14.11 15.02
C LYS A 159 1.56 14.81 14.93
N MET A 160 0.92 14.81 13.76
CA MET A 160 -0.34 15.54 13.52
C MET A 160 -1.59 14.69 13.76
N ALA A 161 -1.50 13.38 13.55
CA ALA A 161 -2.52 12.41 13.94
C ALA A 161 -1.82 11.10 14.38
N PRO A 162 -2.17 10.51 15.54
CA PRO A 162 -1.44 9.40 16.14
C PRO A 162 -1.48 8.06 15.36
N GLN A 163 -1.74 8.03 14.05
CA GLN A 163 -2.03 6.77 13.34
C GLN A 163 -1.57 6.70 11.87
N THR A 164 -0.62 7.51 11.39
CA THR A 164 -0.13 7.30 10.00
C THR A 164 1.35 7.50 9.78
N TYR A 165 1.93 6.55 9.06
CA TYR A 165 3.07 6.73 8.17
C TYR A 165 2.54 6.84 6.74
N GLY A 166 2.08 8.03 6.37
CA GLY A 166 1.50 8.26 5.04
C GLY A 166 2.55 8.66 4.01
N LEU A 167 2.29 8.37 2.73
CA LEU A 167 2.97 9.08 1.64
C LEU A 167 2.27 10.43 1.41
N ASN A 168 2.95 11.56 1.54
CA ASN A 168 2.43 12.87 1.12
C ASN A 168 2.58 13.06 -0.40
N THR A 169 1.79 13.97 -0.97
CA THR A 169 1.81 14.25 -2.40
C THR A 169 1.87 15.77 -2.62
N LYS A 170 2.86 16.25 -3.39
CA LYS A 170 3.01 17.69 -3.72
C LYS A 170 2.05 18.15 -4.81
N ILE A 171 1.41 17.22 -5.51
CA ILE A 171 0.43 17.54 -6.57
C ILE A 171 -0.94 17.73 -5.90
N SER A 172 -1.38 18.98 -5.79
CA SER A 172 -2.74 19.30 -5.40
C SER A 172 -3.72 18.63 -6.36
N ALA A 173 -4.53 17.69 -5.88
CA ALA A 173 -5.72 17.25 -6.61
C ALA A 173 -6.53 18.48 -6.99
N LEU A 174 -6.99 18.57 -8.24
CA LEU A 174 -7.90 19.63 -8.63
C LEU A 174 -9.13 19.50 -7.74
N THR A 175 -9.38 20.51 -6.91
CA THR A 175 -10.58 20.68 -6.09
C THR A 175 -11.79 20.88 -7.01
N ARG A 176 -12.21 19.81 -7.67
CA ARG A 176 -13.48 19.73 -8.39
C ARG A 176 -14.11 18.40 -8.05
N VAL A 177 -14.69 18.37 -6.86
CA VAL A 177 -16.10 18.10 -6.57
C VAL A 177 -16.17 17.87 -5.06
N TYR A 178 -16.69 18.86 -4.34
CA TYR A 178 -17.23 18.67 -3.00
C TYR A 178 -18.38 17.65 -3.09
N VAL A 179 -18.21 16.45 -2.53
CA VAL A 179 -19.34 15.68 -1.97
C VAL A 179 -18.90 15.12 -0.63
N ASP A 180 -19.43 15.69 0.44
CA ASP A 180 -19.72 15.08 1.76
C ASP A 180 -19.00 13.78 2.14
N ARG A 181 -17.66 13.81 2.26
CA ARG A 181 -16.93 12.80 3.04
C ARG A 181 -15.93 13.49 3.98
N PRO A 182 -15.78 13.02 5.23
CA PRO A 182 -14.84 13.62 6.17
C PRO A 182 -13.40 13.45 5.63
N GLN A 183 -12.84 14.55 5.12
CA GLN A 183 -11.61 14.58 4.31
C GLN A 183 -10.27 14.31 5.02
N PRO A 184 -10.11 14.31 6.37
CA PRO A 184 -8.82 13.96 6.97
C PRO A 184 -8.60 12.44 7.07
N VAL A 185 -9.52 11.70 7.68
CA VAL A 185 -9.31 10.29 8.08
C VAL A 185 -9.17 9.36 6.87
N TRP A 186 -10.02 9.52 5.85
CA TRP A 186 -9.94 8.75 4.61
C TRP A 186 -8.65 8.99 3.81
N ARG A 187 -8.08 10.20 3.92
CA ARG A 187 -6.79 10.51 3.28
C ARG A 187 -5.68 9.73 3.98
N PHE A 188 -5.67 9.75 5.32
CA PHE A 188 -4.67 9.07 6.13
C PHE A 188 -4.66 7.54 5.96
N GLU A 189 -5.81 6.89 6.00
CA GLU A 189 -5.92 5.43 5.80
C GLU A 189 -5.45 5.01 4.40
N LYS A 190 -5.84 5.76 3.35
CA LYS A 190 -5.42 5.46 1.98
C LYS A 190 -3.92 5.66 1.76
N LEU A 191 -3.30 6.62 2.47
CA LEU A 191 -1.86 6.87 2.37
C LEU A 191 -1.03 5.78 3.06
N ASP A 192 -1.50 5.25 4.19
CA ASP A 192 -0.85 4.10 4.83
C ASP A 192 -1.05 2.80 4.03
N GLU A 193 -2.22 2.62 3.40
CA GLU A 193 -2.45 1.52 2.44
C GLU A 193 -1.45 1.58 1.27
N PHE A 194 -1.22 2.77 0.69
CA PHE A 194 -0.20 2.95 -0.34
C PHE A 194 1.21 2.65 0.15
N ARG A 195 1.57 3.08 1.37
CA ARG A 195 2.85 2.71 1.99
C ARG A 195 2.98 1.18 2.09
N LYS A 196 1.98 0.48 2.62
CA LYS A 196 1.99 -1.00 2.75
C LYS A 196 2.10 -1.69 1.40
N ASN A 197 1.36 -1.23 0.40
CA ASN A 197 1.45 -1.76 -0.97
C ASN A 197 2.84 -1.52 -1.58
N LEU A 198 3.48 -0.38 -1.29
CA LEU A 198 4.83 -0.10 -1.76
C LEU A 198 5.89 -0.94 -1.03
N ILE A 199 5.75 -1.16 0.28
CA ILE A 199 6.58 -2.10 1.05
C ILE A 199 6.52 -3.49 0.42
N VAL A 200 5.33 -3.95 0.04
CA VAL A 200 5.14 -5.23 -0.65
C VAL A 200 5.92 -5.28 -1.97
N LEU A 201 5.90 -4.21 -2.77
CA LEU A 201 6.67 -4.14 -4.01
C LEU A 201 8.18 -4.09 -3.75
N ALA A 202 8.62 -3.35 -2.74
CA ALA A 202 10.03 -3.29 -2.34
C ALA A 202 10.56 -4.65 -1.87
N ILE A 203 9.77 -5.41 -1.10
CA ILE A 203 10.06 -6.80 -0.72
C ILE A 203 10.26 -7.67 -1.96
N LYS A 204 9.33 -7.62 -2.93
CA LYS A 204 9.41 -8.41 -4.17
C LYS A 204 10.66 -8.08 -4.99
N ASN A 205 11.11 -6.83 -4.94
CA ASN A 205 12.27 -6.34 -5.68
C ASN A 205 13.60 -6.38 -4.87
N ASN A 206 13.60 -6.86 -3.63
CA ASN A 206 14.76 -6.84 -2.71
C ASN A 206 15.39 -5.45 -2.52
N ASP A 207 14.55 -4.41 -2.61
CA ASP A 207 14.93 -3.01 -2.56
C ASP A 207 14.97 -2.51 -1.11
N ILE A 208 16.11 -2.75 -0.44
CA ILE A 208 16.27 -2.42 0.99
C ILE A 208 16.28 -0.91 1.21
N GLU A 209 16.83 -0.13 0.28
CA GLU A 209 16.83 1.33 0.38
C GLU A 209 15.40 1.88 0.40
N MET A 210 14.51 1.32 -0.43
CA MET A 210 13.09 1.67 -0.36
C MET A 210 12.43 1.21 0.94
N LEU A 211 12.80 0.03 1.48
CA LEU A 211 12.25 -0.42 2.76
C LEU A 211 12.67 0.50 3.92
N ASP A 212 13.94 0.92 3.95
CA ASP A 212 14.46 1.94 4.87
C ASP A 212 13.70 3.26 4.72
N TYR A 213 13.56 3.77 3.50
CA TYR A 213 12.83 5.01 3.21
C TYR A 213 11.38 4.99 3.69
N LEU A 214 10.73 3.82 3.67
CA LEU A 214 9.34 3.64 4.11
C LEU A 214 9.19 3.28 5.58
N HIS A 215 10.29 3.21 6.35
CA HIS A 215 10.28 2.71 7.73
C HIS A 215 9.56 1.36 7.84
N ALA A 216 9.84 0.42 6.92
CA ALA A 216 8.99 -0.76 6.70
C ALA A 216 8.93 -1.72 7.90
N ARG A 217 9.94 -1.72 8.76
CA ARG A 217 10.01 -2.52 9.99
C ARG A 217 9.41 -1.82 11.23
N GLU A 218 8.86 -0.64 11.07
CA GLU A 218 8.35 0.21 12.15
C GLU A 218 6.84 0.40 12.06
N ILE A 219 6.19 0.57 13.21
CA ILE A 219 4.78 0.94 13.32
C ILE A 219 4.65 2.33 14.00
N PRO A 220 3.69 3.19 13.60
CA PRO A 220 3.58 4.56 14.11
C PRO A 220 3.49 4.64 15.64
N GLU A 221 2.88 3.63 16.26
CA GLU A 221 2.61 3.56 17.68
C GLU A 221 3.88 3.52 18.53
N LEU A 222 5.01 3.06 17.98
CA LEU A 222 6.29 3.06 18.70
C LEU A 222 6.72 4.48 19.09
N TYR A 223 6.35 5.48 18.28
CA TYR A 223 6.70 6.89 18.52
C TYR A 223 5.74 7.59 19.48
N LEU A 224 4.59 6.96 19.75
CA LEU A 224 3.61 7.43 20.73
C LEU A 224 3.85 6.85 22.11
N LEU A 225 4.71 5.83 22.21
CA LEU A 225 5.12 5.27 23.48
C LEU A 225 5.69 6.41 24.31
N ASN A 226 5.01 6.75 25.39
CA ASN A 226 5.55 7.68 26.38
C ASN A 226 5.77 6.90 27.66
N SER A 227 6.88 7.24 28.30
CA SER A 227 7.30 6.60 29.52
C SER A 227 6.43 7.09 30.71
N TYR A 228 5.84 8.30 30.59
CA TYR A 228 4.97 8.94 31.60
C TYR A 228 3.51 8.43 31.68
N GLY A 229 3.29 7.12 31.53
CA GLY A 229 2.01 6.49 31.87
C GLY A 229 0.92 6.49 30.79
N GLY A 230 1.23 6.86 29.54
CA GLY A 230 0.30 6.92 28.42
C GLY A 230 0.07 5.60 27.66
N PHE A 231 0.75 4.51 28.06
CA PHE A 231 0.64 3.18 27.41
C PHE A 231 -0.80 2.68 27.22
N GLU A 232 -1.68 2.96 28.19
CA GLU A 232 -3.07 2.46 28.21
C GLU A 232 -3.98 3.15 27.19
N ARG A 233 -3.51 4.19 26.49
CA ARG A 233 -4.30 4.94 25.50
C ARG A 233 -3.83 4.73 24.06
N ILE A 234 -2.84 3.86 23.84
CA ILE A 234 -2.31 3.57 22.50
C ILE A 234 -3.05 2.37 21.94
N TYR A 235 -3.73 2.56 20.83
CA TYR A 235 -4.26 1.47 20.02
C TYR A 235 -3.17 1.01 19.08
N PHE A 236 -2.63 -0.18 19.32
CA PHE A 236 -1.66 -0.81 18.43
C PHE A 236 -2.39 -1.39 17.23
N GLU A 237 -1.86 -1.12 16.04
CA GLU A 237 -2.30 -1.78 14.83
C GLU A 237 -2.21 -3.31 14.96
N GLU A 238 -3.24 -3.99 14.44
CA GLU A 238 -3.22 -5.44 14.31
C GLU A 238 -2.18 -5.86 13.24
N PRO A 239 -1.55 -7.04 13.37
CA PRO A 239 -0.57 -7.50 12.41
C PRO A 239 -1.17 -7.64 10.99
N ASP A 240 -0.52 -7.03 9.99
CA ASP A 240 -0.83 -7.32 8.58
C ASP A 240 -0.28 -8.69 8.19
N PHE A 241 -1.12 -9.73 8.34
CA PHE A 241 -0.75 -11.10 8.00
C PHE A 241 -0.40 -11.32 6.52
N ASN A 242 -0.87 -10.48 5.59
CA ASN A 242 -0.49 -10.57 4.19
C ASN A 242 0.95 -10.10 3.99
N LEU A 243 1.33 -8.98 4.62
CA LEU A 243 2.70 -8.49 4.66
C LEU A 243 3.63 -9.49 5.33
N ILE A 244 3.26 -10.01 6.50
CA ILE A 244 4.06 -11.01 7.24
C ILE A 244 4.32 -12.26 6.40
N LYS A 245 3.30 -12.78 5.70
CA LYS A 245 3.46 -13.93 4.79
C LYS A 245 4.44 -13.65 3.65
N LYS A 246 4.48 -12.41 3.14
CA LYS A 246 5.43 -12.00 2.11
C LYS A 246 6.85 -11.91 2.66
N ILE A 247 7.03 -11.35 3.85
CA ILE A 247 8.33 -11.30 4.55
C ILE A 247 8.85 -12.71 4.81
N ALA A 248 8.03 -13.62 5.36
CA ALA A 248 8.42 -14.99 5.68
C ALA A 248 8.93 -15.81 4.48
N LYS A 249 8.47 -15.46 3.27
CA LYS A 249 8.82 -16.09 1.98
C LYS A 249 9.88 -15.30 1.19
N SER A 250 10.36 -14.19 1.71
CA SER A 250 11.29 -13.30 1.01
C SER A 250 12.74 -13.82 1.05
N SER A 251 13.64 -13.07 0.40
CA SER A 251 15.06 -13.40 0.38
C SER A 251 15.72 -13.22 1.75
N GLU A 252 16.92 -13.78 1.90
CA GLU A 252 17.75 -13.56 3.10
C GLU A 252 17.97 -12.06 3.39
N LYS A 253 18.18 -11.25 2.34
CA LYS A 253 18.45 -9.81 2.46
C LYS A 253 17.26 -9.08 3.09
N VAL A 254 16.05 -9.38 2.60
CA VAL A 254 14.81 -8.78 3.13
C VAL A 254 14.52 -9.29 4.54
N ILE A 255 14.67 -10.60 4.80
CA ILE A 255 14.50 -11.14 6.15
C ILE A 255 15.46 -10.45 7.12
N ASN A 256 16.75 -10.36 6.76
CA ASN A 256 17.75 -9.69 7.58
C ASN A 256 17.39 -8.24 7.89
N TYR A 257 16.83 -7.48 6.94
CA TYR A 257 16.36 -6.13 7.18
C TYR A 257 15.33 -6.07 8.32
N PHE A 258 14.28 -6.91 8.25
CA PHE A 258 13.22 -6.92 9.27
C PHE A 258 13.71 -7.40 10.63
N VAL A 259 14.63 -8.36 10.69
CA VAL A 259 15.05 -8.97 11.97
C VAL A 259 16.29 -8.31 12.59
N THR A 260 16.83 -7.28 11.94
CA THR A 260 17.96 -6.52 12.48
C THR A 260 17.44 -5.43 13.42
N PRO A 261 17.97 -5.33 14.65
CA PRO A 261 17.57 -4.31 15.60
C PRO A 261 17.71 -2.88 15.04
N PHE A 262 16.88 -1.98 15.53
CA PHE A 262 16.87 -0.57 15.16
C PHE A 262 16.49 0.30 16.35
N ASP A 263 16.92 1.57 16.33
CA ASP A 263 16.69 2.51 17.42
C ASP A 263 15.57 3.49 17.09
N ILE A 264 14.68 3.75 18.06
CA ILE A 264 13.70 4.82 18.00
C ILE A 264 13.98 5.84 19.11
N SER A 265 13.93 7.12 18.74
CA SER A 265 14.04 8.25 19.65
C SER A 265 12.70 8.61 20.29
N ILE A 266 12.55 8.34 21.58
CA ILE A 266 11.37 8.68 22.37
C ILE A 266 11.80 9.62 23.50
N ASN A 267 11.22 10.82 23.58
CA ASN A 267 11.56 11.81 24.62
C ASN A 267 13.07 12.06 24.80
N LYS A 268 13.82 12.12 23.69
CA LYS A 268 15.29 12.30 23.63
C LYS A 268 16.11 11.11 24.17
N LYS A 269 15.48 9.97 24.49
CA LYS A 269 16.14 8.70 24.76
C LYS A 269 16.03 7.78 23.55
N GLN A 270 17.07 6.99 23.30
CA GLN A 270 17.04 5.95 22.26
C GLN A 270 16.62 4.64 22.89
N TYR A 271 15.74 3.92 22.19
CA TYR A 271 15.26 2.60 22.57
C TYR A 271 15.44 1.66 21.38
N GLU A 272 16.08 0.52 21.61
CA GLU A 272 16.30 -0.50 20.59
C GLU A 272 15.07 -1.42 20.50
N PHE A 273 14.63 -1.70 19.28
CA PHE A 273 13.53 -2.61 18.96
C PHE A 273 13.98 -3.63 17.89
N ILE A 274 13.26 -4.74 17.80
CA ILE A 274 13.20 -5.56 16.59
C ILE A 274 11.83 -5.37 15.93
N TYR A 275 11.55 -6.13 14.85
CA TYR A 275 10.27 -6.02 14.16
C TYR A 275 9.10 -6.30 15.13
N PRO A 276 8.13 -5.38 15.32
CA PRO A 276 7.09 -5.51 16.34
C PRO A 276 6.25 -6.79 16.24
N PHE A 277 6.11 -7.34 15.04
CA PHE A 277 5.37 -8.58 14.77
C PHE A 277 6.31 -9.79 14.63
N MET A 278 7.39 -9.84 15.42
CA MET A 278 8.41 -10.91 15.36
C MET A 278 7.80 -12.29 15.66
N SER A 279 6.88 -12.37 16.62
CA SER A 279 6.25 -13.63 17.04
C SER A 279 5.36 -14.21 15.93
N GLU A 280 4.62 -13.35 15.24
CA GLU A 280 3.78 -13.66 14.09
C GLU A 280 4.62 -14.04 12.87
N LEU A 281 5.74 -13.33 12.65
CA LEU A 281 6.71 -13.66 11.61
C LEU A 281 7.32 -15.05 11.84
N LEU A 282 7.77 -15.35 13.06
CA LEU A 282 8.28 -16.68 13.44
C LEU A 282 7.23 -17.77 13.20
N SER A 283 5.98 -17.50 13.59
CA SER A 283 4.87 -18.41 13.37
C SER A 283 4.65 -18.71 11.89
N GLU A 284 4.64 -17.70 11.02
CA GLU A 284 4.53 -17.95 9.58
C GLU A 284 5.76 -18.64 9.00
N MET A 285 6.97 -18.28 9.43
CA MET A 285 8.20 -18.95 9.00
C MET A 285 8.20 -20.43 9.36
N CYS A 286 7.62 -20.82 10.51
CA CYS A 286 7.41 -22.21 10.88
C CYS A 286 6.44 -22.93 9.93
N LYS A 287 5.30 -22.30 9.61
CA LYS A 287 4.28 -22.87 8.70
C LYS A 287 4.83 -23.10 7.31
N VAL A 288 5.58 -22.15 6.76
CA VAL A 288 6.16 -22.25 5.41
C VAL A 288 7.49 -23.03 5.38
N ASN A 289 7.97 -23.51 6.53
CA ASN A 289 9.28 -24.19 6.68
C ASN A 289 10.43 -23.37 6.08
N SER A 290 10.48 -22.08 6.41
CA SER A 290 11.45 -21.13 5.86
C SER A 290 12.89 -21.61 6.09
N ALA A 291 13.74 -21.46 5.07
CA ALA A 291 15.17 -21.77 5.15
C ALA A 291 15.89 -20.90 6.19
N TYR A 292 15.37 -19.71 6.47
CA TYR A 292 16.00 -18.70 7.32
C TYR A 292 15.46 -18.71 8.77
N LEU A 293 14.59 -19.66 9.12
CA LEU A 293 14.00 -19.73 10.47
C LEU A 293 15.05 -19.77 11.58
N GLU A 294 16.16 -20.47 11.36
CA GLU A 294 17.26 -20.56 12.32
C GLU A 294 17.88 -19.19 12.63
N LEU A 295 18.15 -18.43 11.57
CA LEU A 295 18.74 -17.09 11.66
C LEU A 295 17.85 -16.16 12.48
N VAL A 296 16.54 -16.19 12.19
CA VAL A 296 15.56 -15.33 12.86
C VAL A 296 15.39 -15.73 14.33
N LEU A 297 15.30 -17.03 14.63
CA LEU A 297 15.25 -17.52 16.03
C LEU A 297 16.49 -17.06 16.81
N LYS A 298 17.69 -17.22 16.25
CA LYS A 298 18.94 -16.78 16.91
C LYS A 298 18.97 -15.27 17.18
N LYS A 299 18.50 -14.46 16.24
CA LYS A 299 18.41 -13.00 16.44
C LYS A 299 17.37 -12.62 17.50
N ALA A 300 16.20 -13.26 17.51
CA ALA A 300 15.18 -13.07 18.52
C ALA A 300 15.64 -13.49 19.93
N ILE A 301 16.36 -14.62 20.04
CA ILE A 301 16.97 -15.08 21.31
C ILE A 301 17.93 -14.02 21.82
N LYS A 302 18.89 -13.58 20.99
CA LYS A 302 19.88 -12.57 21.37
C LYS A 302 19.22 -11.27 21.85
N HIS A 303 18.15 -10.83 21.20
CA HIS A 303 17.36 -9.68 21.63
C HIS A 303 16.73 -9.91 23.01
N ASN A 304 15.97 -11.00 23.18
CA ASN A 304 15.34 -11.33 24.45
C ASN A 304 16.35 -11.52 25.60
N GLU A 305 17.54 -12.07 25.33
CA GLU A 305 18.63 -12.16 26.34
C GLU A 305 19.07 -10.77 26.81
N LYS A 306 19.28 -9.84 25.88
CA LYS A 306 19.62 -8.44 26.19
C LYS A 306 18.50 -7.78 27.00
N VAL A 307 17.24 -7.97 26.59
CA VAL A 307 16.07 -7.47 27.31
C VAL A 307 16.05 -8.01 28.74
N PHE A 308 16.21 -9.32 28.92
CA PHE A 308 16.18 -9.96 30.23
C PHE A 308 17.27 -9.42 31.15
N ASN A 309 18.51 -9.30 30.66
CA ASN A 309 19.63 -8.80 31.45
C ASN A 309 19.41 -7.33 31.86
N ASN A 310 19.02 -6.47 30.92
CA ASN A 310 18.74 -5.05 31.22
C ASN A 310 17.61 -4.92 32.25
N LEU A 311 16.52 -5.68 32.06
CA LEU A 311 15.37 -5.63 32.96
C LEU A 311 15.73 -6.15 34.36
N LYS A 312 16.55 -7.20 34.44
CA LYS A 312 17.08 -7.72 35.70
C LYS A 312 17.90 -6.65 36.44
N ASP A 313 18.79 -5.95 35.75
CA ASP A 313 19.64 -4.91 36.34
C ASP A 313 18.81 -3.74 36.84
N ILE A 314 17.78 -3.32 36.10
CA ILE A 314 16.84 -2.29 36.53
C ILE A 314 16.09 -2.73 37.81
N VAL A 315 15.54 -3.95 37.84
CA VAL A 315 14.84 -4.48 39.02
C VAL A 315 15.75 -4.55 40.23
N LEU A 316 16.99 -5.01 40.08
CA LEU A 316 17.99 -5.07 41.16
C LEU A 316 18.36 -3.68 41.66
N THR A 317 18.57 -2.73 40.75
CA THR A 317 18.87 -1.33 41.09
C THR A 317 17.75 -0.72 41.94
N VAL A 318 16.49 -0.99 41.62
CA VAL A 318 15.35 -0.52 42.43
C VAL A 318 15.32 -1.19 43.79
N LYS A 319 15.58 -2.50 43.87
CA LYS A 319 15.69 -3.21 45.15
C LYS A 319 16.75 -2.58 46.07
N THR A 320 17.96 -2.33 45.55
CA THR A 320 19.06 -1.72 46.31
C THR A 320 18.72 -0.30 46.77
N ASN A 321 18.20 0.54 45.86
CA ASN A 321 17.88 1.94 46.21
C ASN A 321 16.78 2.05 47.28
N VAL A 322 15.75 1.18 47.23
CA VAL A 322 14.70 1.15 48.26
C VAL A 322 15.25 0.75 49.62
N GLN A 323 16.21 -0.19 49.66
CA GLN A 323 16.87 -0.60 50.90
C GLN A 323 17.78 0.51 51.47
N GLU A 324 18.55 1.19 50.63
CA GLU A 324 19.54 2.19 51.06
C GLU A 324 18.91 3.52 51.49
N LYS A 325 17.87 3.99 50.78
CA LYS A 325 17.31 5.34 51.00
C LYS A 325 16.30 5.44 52.13
N ASN A 326 16.00 4.32 52.81
CA ASN A 326 15.08 4.27 53.96
C ASN A 326 13.77 5.05 53.69
N LEU A 327 13.27 5.00 52.45
CA LEU A 327 12.16 5.82 51.97
C LEU A 327 10.95 5.53 52.86
N PRO A 328 10.56 6.46 53.76
CA PRO A 328 9.49 6.21 54.69
C PRO A 328 8.18 6.37 53.92
N TYR A 329 7.44 5.27 53.83
CA TYR A 329 6.14 5.15 53.20
C TYR A 329 6.13 5.08 51.67
N VAL A 330 5.28 4.15 51.19
CA VAL A 330 4.84 3.90 49.80
C VAL A 330 5.63 2.81 49.03
N LEU A 331 5.18 1.56 49.25
CA LEU A 331 5.42 0.33 48.44
C LEU A 331 6.81 -0.31 48.57
N ASN A 332 6.85 -1.65 48.76
CA ASN A 332 8.11 -2.39 48.69
C ASN A 332 8.64 -2.38 47.24
N SER A 333 9.93 -2.67 47.03
CA SER A 333 10.56 -2.66 45.69
C SER A 333 9.82 -3.53 44.67
N TYR A 334 9.23 -4.65 45.11
CA TYR A 334 8.42 -5.51 44.28
C TYR A 334 7.15 -4.80 43.75
N ASP A 335 6.41 -4.12 44.62
CA ASP A 335 5.20 -3.39 44.25
C ASP A 335 5.50 -2.18 43.34
N ILE A 336 6.65 -1.52 43.51
CA ILE A 336 7.12 -0.46 42.62
C ILE A 336 7.37 -1.05 41.22
N CYS A 337 8.20 -2.09 41.11
CA CYS A 337 8.49 -2.69 39.81
C CYS A 337 7.24 -3.29 39.15
N LYS A 338 6.33 -3.88 39.92
CA LYS A 338 5.07 -4.44 39.41
C LYS A 338 4.14 -3.37 38.82
N LYS A 339 4.08 -2.17 39.41
CA LYS A 339 3.29 -1.06 38.87
C LYS A 339 3.96 -0.41 37.66
N SER A 340 5.29 -0.45 37.61
CA SER A 340 6.10 0.14 36.54
C SER A 340 6.21 -0.73 35.29
N LEU A 341 6.19 -2.05 35.44
CA LEU A 341 6.26 -2.99 34.32
C LEU A 341 4.90 -3.15 33.64
N LYS A 342 4.84 -2.79 32.36
CA LYS A 342 3.67 -2.92 31.49
C LYS A 342 4.06 -3.73 30.26
N ILE A 343 3.22 -4.68 29.87
CA ILE A 343 3.40 -5.46 28.65
C ILE A 343 2.08 -5.45 27.88
N TYR A 344 2.12 -4.95 26.64
CA TYR A 344 0.97 -4.85 25.73
C TYR A 344 1.40 -5.24 24.32
N ASN A 345 0.71 -6.19 23.69
CA ASN A 345 1.02 -6.67 22.34
C ASN A 345 2.52 -6.94 22.12
N SER A 346 3.15 -7.66 23.05
CA SER A 346 4.59 -7.97 23.03
C SER A 346 5.52 -6.75 23.16
N ILE A 347 5.01 -5.54 23.37
CA ILE A 347 5.78 -4.37 23.76
C ILE A 347 5.89 -4.31 25.28
N LEU A 348 7.11 -4.31 25.77
CA LEU A 348 7.48 -4.12 27.16
C LEU A 348 7.83 -2.66 27.43
N CYS A 349 7.28 -2.12 28.51
CA CYS A 349 7.63 -0.82 29.05
C CYS A 349 7.86 -0.93 30.54
N MET A 350 8.97 -0.35 30.99
CA MET A 350 9.31 -0.18 32.40
C MET A 350 9.65 1.29 32.63
N ASP A 351 8.76 2.02 33.30
CA ASP A 351 8.96 3.41 33.69
C ASP A 351 8.77 3.62 35.20
N TYR A 352 9.68 4.38 35.80
CA TYR A 352 9.60 4.86 37.16
C TYR A 352 9.40 6.37 37.21
N THR A 353 8.14 6.82 37.08
CA THR A 353 7.77 8.22 36.89
C THR A 353 8.19 9.18 38.02
N ASN A 354 8.67 8.65 39.15
CA ASN A 354 8.98 9.44 40.36
C ASN A 354 10.38 9.22 40.97
N TYR A 355 11.28 8.42 40.37
CA TYR A 355 12.48 7.98 41.11
C TYR A 355 13.82 7.99 40.35
N SER A 356 13.92 8.66 39.21
CA SER A 356 15.20 8.85 38.49
C SER A 356 15.88 7.56 38.03
N TYR A 357 15.14 6.45 37.91
CA TYR A 357 15.69 5.17 37.45
C TYR A 357 15.74 5.08 35.93
N ASP A 358 16.58 4.17 35.42
CA ASP A 358 16.60 3.84 34.00
C ASP A 358 15.24 3.28 33.57
N THR A 359 14.80 3.77 32.41
CA THR A 359 13.54 3.39 31.78
C THR A 359 13.85 2.46 30.63
N MET A 360 13.01 1.45 30.39
CA MET A 360 13.15 0.54 29.28
C MET A 360 11.86 0.48 28.48
N ILE A 361 11.96 0.60 27.16
CA ILE A 361 10.85 0.40 26.23
C ILE A 361 11.43 -0.43 25.08
N THR A 362 10.81 -1.57 24.76
CA THR A 362 11.27 -2.49 23.72
C THR A 362 10.16 -3.48 23.41
N ASP A 363 10.26 -4.20 22.30
CA ASP A 363 9.48 -5.40 22.02
C ASP A 363 10.18 -6.67 22.54
N ILE A 364 9.40 -7.75 22.71
CA ILE A 364 9.86 -9.09 23.09
C ILE A 364 9.23 -10.13 22.18
N ALA A 365 9.97 -11.19 21.85
CA ALA A 365 9.49 -12.21 20.90
C ALA A 365 9.23 -13.56 21.56
N LYS A 366 8.31 -14.34 20.99
CA LYS A 366 8.09 -15.76 21.30
C LYS A 366 7.77 -16.53 20.02
N CYS A 367 7.85 -17.85 20.08
CA CYS A 367 7.49 -18.74 18.98
C CYS A 367 6.27 -19.60 19.39
N ASP A 368 5.09 -19.27 18.86
CA ASP A 368 3.85 -19.95 19.22
C ASP A 368 3.65 -21.29 18.50
N ILE A 369 4.36 -21.51 17.39
CA ILE A 369 4.27 -22.73 16.58
C ILE A 369 5.55 -23.54 16.74
N THR A 370 5.41 -24.82 17.08
CA THR A 370 6.54 -25.75 17.13
C THR A 370 7.12 -25.98 15.73
N PRO A 371 8.41 -25.69 15.50
CA PRO A 371 9.06 -25.92 14.22
C PRO A 371 9.13 -27.41 13.87
N LYS A 372 9.24 -27.71 12.57
CA LYS A 372 9.40 -29.11 12.10
C LYS A 372 10.81 -29.66 12.28
N LYS A 373 11.82 -28.77 12.28
CA LYS A 373 13.24 -29.17 12.29
C LYS A 373 13.74 -29.25 13.75
N PRO A 374 14.42 -30.35 14.16
CA PRO A 374 14.83 -30.53 15.56
C PRO A 374 15.66 -29.40 16.15
N TYR A 375 16.63 -28.85 15.40
CA TYR A 375 17.43 -27.71 15.89
C TYR A 375 16.56 -26.46 16.12
N ALA A 376 15.53 -26.25 15.31
CA ALA A 376 14.65 -25.09 15.43
C ALA A 376 13.69 -25.26 16.61
N VAL A 377 13.31 -26.50 16.94
CA VAL A 377 12.55 -26.81 18.17
C VAL A 377 13.34 -26.34 19.39
N GLN A 378 14.60 -26.73 19.51
CA GLN A 378 15.47 -26.32 20.63
C GLN A 378 15.57 -24.79 20.76
N LEU A 379 15.83 -24.09 19.64
CA LEU A 379 15.89 -22.63 19.64
C LEU A 379 14.54 -21.98 19.99
N SER A 380 13.42 -22.56 19.54
CA SER A 380 12.08 -22.05 19.89
C SER A 380 11.76 -22.22 21.38
N GLU A 381 12.19 -23.33 21.98
CA GLU A 381 12.05 -23.58 23.42
C GLU A 381 12.92 -22.61 24.25
N GLU A 382 14.15 -22.36 23.80
CA GLU A 382 15.04 -21.36 24.41
C GLU A 382 14.44 -19.95 24.36
N LEU A 383 13.96 -19.52 23.19
CA LEU A 383 13.29 -18.24 23.01
C LEU A 383 12.09 -18.10 23.94
N ASN A 384 11.24 -19.12 24.00
CA ASN A 384 10.05 -19.13 24.85
C ASN A 384 10.40 -19.17 26.34
N SER A 385 11.48 -19.85 26.72
CA SER A 385 12.01 -19.82 28.09
C SER A 385 12.43 -18.41 28.50
N LEU A 386 13.16 -17.70 27.63
CA LEU A 386 13.55 -16.30 27.85
C LEU A 386 12.33 -15.37 27.93
N TYR A 387 11.37 -15.51 27.01
CA TYR A 387 10.11 -14.77 27.05
C TYR A 387 9.41 -14.96 28.41
N ASN A 388 9.29 -16.21 28.88
CA ASN A 388 8.67 -16.52 30.16
C ASN A 388 9.43 -15.93 31.36
N LYS A 389 10.76 -15.88 31.31
CA LYS A 389 11.57 -15.19 32.34
C LYS A 389 11.35 -13.69 32.35
N ILE A 390 11.19 -13.07 31.18
CA ILE A 390 10.95 -11.62 31.06
C ILE A 390 9.57 -11.26 31.63
N ILE A 391 8.51 -11.94 31.21
CA ILE A 391 7.15 -11.62 31.70
C ILE A 391 7.00 -11.89 33.21
N ASN A 392 7.78 -12.83 33.75
CA ASN A 392 7.81 -13.17 35.18
C ASN A 392 9.09 -12.65 35.86
N ILE A 393 9.65 -11.53 35.39
CA ILE A 393 10.95 -11.03 35.88
C ILE A 393 11.00 -10.85 37.39
N LEU A 394 9.88 -10.43 37.99
CA LEU A 394 9.83 -10.14 39.42
C LEU A 394 9.93 -11.40 40.28
N ASP A 395 9.42 -12.52 39.80
CA ASP A 395 9.55 -13.80 40.49
C ASP A 395 10.92 -14.42 40.19
N THR A 396 11.37 -14.32 38.94
CA THR A 396 12.71 -14.76 38.51
C THR A 396 13.84 -14.10 39.31
N VAL A 397 13.71 -12.82 39.66
CA VAL A 397 14.72 -12.05 40.40
C VAL A 397 14.51 -12.12 41.93
N LYS A 398 13.41 -12.70 42.44
CA LYS A 398 13.29 -12.99 43.89
C LYS A 398 14.11 -14.21 44.30
N GLU A 399 14.29 -15.16 43.39
CA GLU A 399 15.03 -16.40 43.62
C GLU A 399 16.56 -16.25 43.45
N ILE A 400 17.01 -15.06 43.04
CA ILE A 400 18.42 -14.65 42.91
C ILE A 400 18.72 -13.67 44.04
#